data_AF-A0A183EJP5-F1
#
_entry.id   AF-A0A183EJP5-F1
#
_cell.length_a   1.000
_cell.length_b   1.000
_cell.length_c   1.000
_cell.angle_alpha   90.00
_cell.angle_beta   90.00
_cell.angle_gamma   90.00
#
_symmetry.space_group_name_H-M   'P 1'
#
loop_
_entity.id
_entity.type
_entity.pdbx_description
1 polymer ?
#
loop_
_entity_poly.entity_id
_entity_poly.type
_entity_poly.pdbx_seq_one_letter_code
_entity_poly.pdbx_strand_id
1 'polypeptide(L)'
;LSVQIRRLGCGLQMRTFDMVATAYLGDLTVEQPQYKSLVPGRETLFVIDNTHKSDQNLLQLKYVQANKESPFFATDYKSTEQAIDFSFRTLTVTLHQEALVSLKKYAETLQAKIAELQEQQGVKPKETAVAANAVDAAPEQVEKRALSRTPSQQSVKSLSTFESMKLSQARRQRELEQAQDDRIIKTHVNALFDALSVYVGSNECLDTSLGISEIRATVIMKVVCFEILGSHSATYCPLCFIIPSMLHLATSSFFIMHCVQCPYMYTYVPECVQLGYHKS
;
A
#
# COMPACT_ATOMS: atom_id res chain seq x y z
N LEU A 1 14.35 -4.73 28.46
CA LEU A 1 13.58 -4.38 27.24
C LEU A 1 12.81 -3.11 27.53
N SER A 2 13.04 -2.07 26.74
CA SER A 2 12.36 -0.77 26.82
C SER A 2 11.70 -0.51 25.48
N VAL A 3 10.38 -0.31 25.48
CA VAL A 3 9.59 0.00 24.27
C VAL A 3 8.99 1.37 24.46
N GLN A 4 9.29 2.31 23.56
CA GLN A 4 8.73 3.65 23.60
C GLN A 4 8.07 3.96 22.27
N ILE A 5 6.84 4.46 22.36
CA ILE A 5 6.11 5.06 21.26
C ILE A 5 5.95 6.53 21.60
N ARG A 6 6.53 7.43 20.81
CA ARG A 6 6.38 8.87 21.01
C ARG A 6 5.43 9.40 19.96
N ARG A 7 4.37 10.09 20.41
CA ARG A 7 3.37 10.77 19.58
C ARG A 7 2.66 9.80 18.61
N LEU A 8 1.48 9.34 18.99
CA LEU A 8 0.60 8.60 18.10
C LEU A 8 -0.71 9.37 18.04
N GLY A 9 -1.24 9.59 16.85
CA GLY A 9 -2.48 10.33 16.70
C GLY A 9 -3.24 9.99 15.43
N CYS A 10 -4.55 10.18 15.52
CA CYS A 10 -5.44 10.21 14.38
C CYS A 10 -6.32 11.45 14.46
N GLY A 11 -6.83 11.89 13.32
CA GLY A 11 -7.68 13.06 13.20
C GLY A 11 -8.63 12.89 12.04
N LEU A 12 -9.84 13.42 12.19
CA LEU A 12 -10.85 13.48 11.15
C LEU A 12 -11.42 14.89 11.11
N GLN A 13 -11.38 15.51 9.94
CA GLN A 13 -11.93 16.83 9.71
C GLN A 13 -12.94 16.75 8.57
N MET A 14 -14.20 17.05 8.87
CA MET A 14 -15.27 17.17 7.89
C MET A 14 -15.48 18.63 7.52
N ARG A 15 -15.55 18.94 6.23
CA ARG A 15 -15.86 20.28 5.70
C ARG A 15 -16.94 20.16 4.63
N THR A 16 -17.48 21.29 4.19
CA THR A 16 -18.55 21.34 3.18
C THR A 16 -18.19 20.62 1.88
N PHE A 17 -16.92 20.71 1.47
CA PHE A 17 -16.46 20.18 0.18
C PHE A 17 -15.49 19.01 0.28
N ASP A 18 -15.08 18.62 1.49
CA ASP A 18 -14.20 17.46 1.66
C ASP A 18 -14.24 16.85 3.06
N MET A 19 -13.61 15.69 3.17
CA MET A 19 -13.23 15.04 4.40
C MET A 19 -11.72 14.81 4.38
N VAL A 20 -11.04 15.14 5.49
CA VAL A 20 -9.62 14.87 5.69
C VAL A 20 -9.44 13.93 6.88
N ALA A 21 -8.88 12.75 6.65
CA ALA A 21 -8.44 11.86 7.72
C ALA A 21 -6.91 11.85 7.78
N THR A 22 -6.35 11.98 8.97
CA THR A 22 -4.90 11.93 9.20
C THR A 22 -4.59 10.89 10.25
N ALA A 23 -3.50 10.15 10.07
CA ALA A 23 -2.91 9.32 11.12
C ALA A 23 -1.40 9.49 11.10
N TYR A 24 -0.77 9.47 12.27
CA TYR A 24 0.68 9.56 12.36
C TYR A 24 1.22 8.77 13.54
N LEU A 25 2.42 8.25 13.36
CA LEU A 25 3.28 7.68 14.38
C LEU A 25 4.58 8.50 14.36
N GLY A 26 4.90 9.13 15.48
CA GLY A 26 6.07 9.98 15.67
C GLY A 26 7.34 9.15 15.69
N ASP A 27 7.56 8.41 16.78
CA ASP A 27 8.76 7.59 16.96
C ASP A 27 8.38 6.23 17.56
N LEU A 28 9.04 5.17 17.11
CA LEU A 28 8.99 3.84 17.71
C LEU A 28 10.41 3.36 18.02
N THR A 29 10.77 3.23 19.29
CA THR A 29 12.07 2.72 19.69
C THR A 29 11.92 1.47 20.55
N VAL A 30 12.73 0.47 20.26
CA VAL A 30 12.84 -0.75 21.06
C VAL A 30 14.29 -0.96 21.44
N GLU A 31 14.58 -0.87 22.72
CA GLU A 31 15.92 -0.97 23.29
C GLU A 31 16.05 -2.20 24.19
N GLN A 32 17.20 -2.87 24.11
CA GLN A 32 17.60 -3.94 25.01
C GLN A 32 18.97 -3.62 25.63
N PRO A 33 18.99 -2.95 26.80
CA PRO A 33 20.24 -2.49 27.43
C PRO A 33 21.22 -3.60 27.80
N GLN A 34 20.72 -4.84 27.95
CA GLN A 34 21.53 -6.02 28.27
C GLN A 34 22.41 -6.54 27.12
N TYR A 35 22.27 -6.01 25.89
CA TYR A 35 23.10 -6.37 24.74
C TYR A 35 23.88 -5.16 24.24
N LYS A 36 25.08 -5.42 23.72
CA LYS A 36 25.91 -4.40 23.09
C LYS A 36 25.33 -4.02 21.73
N SER A 37 25.51 -2.77 21.34
CA SER A 37 25.09 -2.31 20.02
C SER A 37 25.96 -2.92 18.92
N LEU A 38 25.33 -3.31 17.81
CA LEU A 38 26.05 -3.62 16.56
C LEU A 38 26.51 -2.34 15.86
N VAL A 39 25.94 -1.18 16.22
CA VAL A 39 26.28 0.12 15.66
C VAL A 39 27.36 0.78 16.53
N PRO A 40 28.53 1.15 15.97
CA PRO A 40 29.59 1.80 16.72
C PRO A 40 29.11 3.09 17.41
N GLY A 41 29.60 3.35 18.63
CA GLY A 41 29.30 4.58 19.37
C GLY A 41 28.00 4.55 20.17
N ARG A 42 27.29 3.42 20.23
CA ARG A 42 26.15 3.21 21.14
C ARG A 42 26.47 2.18 22.20
N GLU A 43 26.08 2.49 23.43
CA GLU A 43 26.29 1.63 24.60
C GLU A 43 25.32 0.43 24.60
N THR A 44 24.09 0.65 24.16
CA THR A 44 23.00 -0.34 24.21
C THR A 44 22.51 -0.73 22.81
N LEU A 45 21.94 -1.93 22.73
CA LEU A 45 21.29 -2.42 21.52
C LEU A 45 19.91 -1.78 21.34
N PHE A 46 19.72 -1.12 20.20
CA PHE A 46 18.40 -0.76 19.69
C PHE A 46 17.97 -1.76 18.62
N VAL A 47 16.94 -2.54 18.93
CA VAL A 47 16.31 -3.49 18.00
C VAL A 47 15.48 -2.73 16.96
N ILE A 48 14.82 -1.65 17.37
CA ILE A 48 14.12 -0.73 16.48
C ILE A 48 14.55 0.68 16.84
N ASP A 49 14.98 1.45 15.86
CA ASP A 49 15.44 2.82 16.04
C ASP A 49 14.99 3.76 14.91
N ASN A 50 14.71 5.00 15.29
CA ASN A 50 14.31 6.07 14.40
C ASN A 50 15.56 6.88 14.05
N THR A 51 15.96 6.89 12.79
CA THR A 51 17.15 7.63 12.34
C THR A 51 16.79 8.97 11.67
N HIS A 52 15.54 9.41 11.82
CA HIS A 52 15.04 10.68 11.28
C HIS A 52 15.10 11.81 12.31
N LYS A 53 14.90 13.05 11.85
CA LYS A 53 14.94 14.25 12.71
C LYS A 53 13.76 14.26 13.68
N SER A 54 13.97 14.75 14.91
CA SER A 54 12.99 14.68 16.01
C SER A 54 11.67 15.44 15.77
N ASP A 55 11.61 16.30 14.77
CA ASP A 55 10.42 17.08 14.42
C ASP A 55 9.48 16.35 13.44
N GLN A 56 9.92 15.24 12.84
CA GLN A 56 9.14 14.49 11.86
C GLN A 56 8.39 13.33 12.50
N ASN A 57 7.44 12.76 11.75
CA ASN A 57 6.76 11.52 12.11
C ASN A 57 7.36 10.36 11.32
N LEU A 58 7.68 9.26 11.99
CA LEU A 58 8.09 7.99 11.40
C LEU A 58 7.12 7.54 10.31
N LEU A 59 5.82 7.59 10.59
CA LEU A 59 4.77 7.25 9.64
C LEU A 59 3.73 8.36 9.65
N GLN A 60 3.30 8.77 8.46
CA GLN A 60 2.19 9.69 8.30
C GLN A 60 1.30 9.24 7.13
N LEU A 61 0.01 9.21 7.38
CA LEU A 61 -1.04 8.97 6.41
C LEU A 61 -1.96 10.19 6.40
N LYS A 62 -2.24 10.71 5.21
CA LYS A 62 -3.26 11.74 4.98
C LYS A 62 -4.16 11.28 3.85
N TYR A 63 -5.43 11.13 4.17
CA TYR A 63 -6.49 10.85 3.22
C TYR A 63 -7.36 12.09 3.05
N VAL A 64 -7.63 12.47 1.81
CA VAL A 64 -8.56 13.55 1.47
C VAL A 64 -9.60 12.99 0.51
N GLN A 65 -10.87 13.05 0.90
CA GLN A 65 -12.00 12.77 0.04
C GLN A 65 -12.69 14.06 -0.34
N ALA A 66 -12.62 14.45 -1.61
CA ALA A 66 -13.21 15.67 -2.12
C ALA A 66 -14.58 15.43 -2.77
N ASN A 67 -15.48 16.40 -2.66
CA ASN A 67 -16.73 16.40 -3.41
C ASN A 67 -16.47 16.84 -4.86
N LYS A 68 -16.78 15.96 -5.83
CA LYS A 68 -16.68 16.22 -7.26
C LYS A 68 -17.56 17.39 -7.75
N GLU A 69 -18.63 17.69 -7.02
CA GLU A 69 -19.55 18.80 -7.33
C GLU A 69 -19.06 20.13 -6.75
N SER A 70 -17.92 20.13 -6.03
CA SER A 70 -17.32 21.35 -5.51
C SER A 70 -16.91 22.27 -6.67
N PRO A 71 -17.19 23.59 -6.59
CA PRO A 71 -16.73 24.55 -7.60
C PRO A 71 -15.20 24.64 -7.67
N PHE A 72 -14.51 24.16 -6.63
CA PHE A 72 -13.04 24.16 -6.54
C PHE A 72 -12.43 22.78 -6.85
N PHE A 73 -13.24 21.82 -7.32
CA PHE A 73 -12.79 20.44 -7.57
C PHE A 73 -11.59 20.37 -8.53
N ALA A 74 -11.66 21.09 -9.65
CA ALA A 74 -10.59 21.11 -10.64
C ALA A 74 -9.33 21.86 -10.17
N THR A 75 -9.46 22.86 -9.29
CA THR A 75 -8.33 23.69 -8.84
C THR A 75 -7.68 23.13 -7.59
N ASP A 76 -8.39 23.14 -6.47
CA ASP A 76 -7.86 22.88 -5.13
C ASP A 76 -7.61 21.39 -4.92
N TYR A 77 -8.46 20.57 -5.55
CA TYR A 77 -8.39 19.11 -5.48
C TYR A 77 -7.79 18.48 -6.75
N LYS A 78 -7.36 19.29 -7.73
CA LYS A 78 -6.73 18.81 -8.98
C LYS A 78 -7.57 17.72 -9.67
N SER A 79 -8.88 17.87 -9.67
CA SER A 79 -9.84 16.90 -10.20
C SER A 79 -9.74 15.50 -9.57
N THR A 80 -9.32 15.41 -8.30
CA THR A 80 -9.13 14.14 -7.58
C THR A 80 -10.20 13.94 -6.51
N GLU A 81 -10.97 12.86 -6.60
CA GLU A 81 -11.98 12.49 -5.60
C GLU A 81 -11.34 11.97 -4.31
N GLN A 82 -10.30 11.16 -4.42
CA GLN A 82 -9.60 10.57 -3.28
C GLN A 82 -8.10 10.73 -3.42
N ALA A 83 -7.48 11.51 -2.53
CA ALA A 83 -6.03 11.61 -2.43
C ALA A 83 -5.52 10.91 -1.17
N ILE A 84 -4.52 10.04 -1.32
CA ILE A 84 -3.86 9.33 -0.23
C ILE A 84 -2.38 9.67 -0.28
N ASP A 85 -1.91 10.45 0.68
CA ASP A 85 -0.48 10.68 0.89
C ASP A 85 0.01 9.80 2.04
N PHE A 86 1.00 8.97 1.76
CA PHE A 86 1.65 8.11 2.73
C PHE A 86 3.14 8.43 2.75
N SER A 87 3.69 8.67 3.94
CA SER A 87 5.14 8.83 4.12
C SER A 87 5.65 7.97 5.24
N PHE A 88 6.76 7.29 4.99
CA PHE A 88 7.52 6.51 5.95
C PHE A 88 8.96 7.02 5.99
N ARG A 89 9.40 7.46 7.16
CA ARG A 89 10.76 7.95 7.41
C ARG A 89 11.71 6.81 7.72
N THR A 90 12.99 7.14 7.77
CA THR A 90 14.00 6.12 7.97
C THR A 90 13.84 5.37 9.29
N LEU A 91 13.76 4.04 9.18
CA LEU A 91 13.73 3.12 10.30
C LEU A 91 14.91 2.16 10.22
N THR A 92 15.55 1.93 11.35
CA THR A 92 16.59 0.91 11.50
C THR A 92 16.08 -0.24 12.36
N VAL A 93 16.24 -1.46 11.86
CA VAL A 93 15.91 -2.70 12.55
C VAL A 93 17.18 -3.52 12.74
N THR A 94 17.47 -3.92 13.97
CA THR A 94 18.65 -4.71 14.31
C THR A 94 18.23 -6.10 14.76
N LEU A 95 18.55 -7.09 13.95
CA LEU A 95 18.34 -8.52 14.19
C LEU A 95 19.57 -9.11 14.89
N HIS A 96 19.71 -8.81 16.18
CA HIS A 96 20.75 -9.40 17.03
C HIS A 96 20.31 -10.77 17.54
N GLN A 97 21.02 -11.83 17.18
CA GLN A 97 20.57 -13.23 17.37
C GLN A 97 20.15 -13.55 18.82
N GLU A 98 21.03 -13.32 19.78
CA GLU A 98 20.81 -13.61 21.19
C GLU A 98 19.68 -12.76 21.79
N ALA A 99 19.59 -11.50 21.33
CA ALA A 99 18.59 -10.55 21.75
C ALA A 99 17.19 -10.92 21.24
N LEU A 100 17.10 -11.43 20.00
CA LEU A 100 15.89 -11.97 19.40
C LEU A 100 15.45 -13.27 20.08
N VAL A 101 16.37 -14.17 20.44
CA VAL A 101 16.05 -15.38 21.21
C VAL A 101 15.46 -15.01 22.59
N SER A 102 16.04 -14.00 23.26
CA SER A 102 15.50 -13.48 24.52
C SER A 102 14.11 -12.87 24.34
N LEU A 103 13.91 -12.08 23.27
CA LEU A 103 12.62 -11.47 22.96
C LEU A 103 11.54 -12.52 22.67
N LYS A 104 11.88 -13.59 21.95
CA LYS A 104 10.99 -14.74 21.71
C LYS A 104 10.53 -15.39 23.01
N LYS A 105 11.46 -15.70 23.90
CA LYS A 105 11.14 -16.29 25.22
C LYS A 105 10.23 -15.37 26.05
N TYR A 106 10.47 -14.06 25.99
CA TYR A 106 9.61 -13.07 26.64
C TYR A 106 8.19 -13.09 26.05
N ALA A 107 8.07 -13.10 24.71
CA ALA A 107 6.78 -13.14 24.02
C ALA A 107 6.00 -14.43 24.32
N GLU A 108 6.66 -15.59 24.34
CA GLU A 108 6.05 -16.88 24.73
C GLU A 108 5.52 -16.84 26.16
N THR A 109 6.30 -16.27 27.09
CA THR A 109 5.89 -16.11 28.49
C THR A 109 4.69 -15.16 28.62
N LEU A 110 4.68 -14.08 27.86
CA LEU A 110 3.57 -13.12 27.83
C LEU A 110 2.30 -13.76 27.27
N GLN A 111 2.42 -14.52 26.17
CA GLN A 111 1.31 -15.22 25.55
C GLN A 111 0.67 -16.24 26.51
N ALA A 112 1.47 -17.01 27.24
CA ALA A 112 0.97 -17.94 28.26
C ALA A 112 0.17 -17.21 29.36
N LYS A 113 0.71 -16.11 29.88
CA LYS A 113 0.01 -15.30 30.89
C LYS A 113 -1.28 -14.68 30.38
N ILE A 114 -1.32 -14.24 29.12
CA ILE A 114 -2.54 -13.70 28.51
C ILE A 114 -3.60 -14.81 28.39
N ALA A 115 -3.20 -16.02 27.97
CA ALA A 115 -4.12 -17.15 27.90
C ALA A 115 -4.70 -17.52 29.27
N GLU A 116 -3.86 -17.58 30.31
CA GLU A 116 -4.30 -17.80 31.70
C GLU A 116 -5.32 -16.74 32.15
N LEU A 117 -5.10 -15.46 31.83
CA LEU A 117 -6.03 -14.38 32.16
C LEU A 117 -7.35 -14.46 31.37
N GLN A 118 -7.32 -14.93 30.13
CA GLN A 118 -8.51 -15.13 29.30
C GLN A 118 -9.38 -16.29 29.81
N GLU A 119 -8.74 -17.37 30.28
CA GLU A 119 -9.43 -18.52 30.91
C GLU A 119 -10.08 -18.11 32.25
N GLN A 120 -9.43 -17.23 33.02
CA GLN A 120 -9.98 -16.69 34.27
C GLN A 120 -11.13 -15.70 34.08
N GLN A 121 -11.24 -15.05 32.92
CA GLN A 121 -12.28 -14.04 32.64
C GLN A 121 -13.51 -14.55 31.86
N GLY A 122 -13.58 -15.84 31.51
CA GLY A 122 -14.81 -16.44 30.97
C GLY A 122 -15.36 -15.82 29.67
N VAL A 123 -14.54 -15.12 28.88
CA VAL A 123 -14.96 -14.61 27.57
C VAL A 123 -14.78 -15.71 26.53
N LYS A 124 -15.82 -16.52 26.33
CA LYS A 124 -15.94 -17.38 25.14
C LYS A 124 -16.00 -16.49 23.89
N PRO A 125 -15.14 -16.69 22.86
CA PRO A 125 -15.36 -16.11 21.56
C PRO A 125 -16.69 -16.66 21.01
N LYS A 126 -17.69 -15.79 20.81
CA LYS A 126 -18.86 -16.12 20.00
C LYS A 126 -18.41 -16.16 18.54
N GLU A 127 -18.04 -17.35 18.06
CA GLU A 127 -18.16 -17.65 16.64
C GLU A 127 -19.64 -17.48 16.26
N THR A 128 -19.93 -16.41 15.54
CA THR A 128 -21.26 -16.23 14.94
C THR A 128 -21.25 -17.01 13.65
N ALA A 129 -21.46 -18.32 13.76
CA ALA A 129 -21.86 -19.14 12.62
C ALA A 129 -23.26 -18.68 12.18
N VAL A 130 -23.33 -17.92 11.08
CA VAL A 130 -24.62 -17.68 10.42
C VAL A 130 -24.96 -18.94 9.66
N ALA A 131 -25.85 -19.73 10.25
CA ALA A 131 -26.44 -20.92 9.68
C ALA A 131 -27.18 -20.56 8.38
N ALA A 132 -26.81 -21.25 7.31
CA ALA A 132 -27.66 -21.43 6.14
C ALA A 132 -28.88 -22.27 6.55
N ASN A 133 -30.09 -21.75 6.38
CA ASN A 133 -31.31 -22.55 6.41
C ASN A 133 -31.87 -22.63 4.99
N ALA A 134 -31.80 -23.83 4.44
CA ALA A 134 -32.57 -24.29 3.30
C ALA A 134 -33.89 -24.93 3.79
N VAL A 135 -34.99 -24.70 3.07
CA VAL A 135 -36.13 -25.62 2.91
C VAL A 135 -36.69 -25.32 1.51
N ASP A 136 -36.47 -26.12 0.47
CA ASP A 136 -37.17 -27.37 0.07
C ASP A 136 -38.66 -27.09 -0.27
N ALA A 137 -39.31 -27.54 -1.35
CA ALA A 137 -39.05 -28.49 -2.43
C ALA A 137 -39.99 -28.16 -3.62
N ALA A 138 -39.67 -28.64 -4.83
CA ALA A 138 -40.49 -28.63 -6.06
C ALA A 138 -41.66 -29.66 -5.99
N PRO A 139 -42.38 -30.07 -7.07
CA PRO A 139 -42.55 -29.56 -8.45
C PRO A 139 -44.04 -29.52 -8.92
N GLU A 140 -44.35 -29.00 -10.11
CA GLU A 140 -45.39 -29.60 -10.97
C GLU A 140 -45.30 -29.13 -12.44
N GLN A 141 -45.29 -30.10 -13.34
CA GLN A 141 -45.44 -29.97 -14.79
C GLN A 141 -46.92 -30.19 -15.17
N VAL A 142 -47.32 -29.71 -16.36
CA VAL A 142 -48.11 -30.44 -17.40
C VAL A 142 -48.96 -29.45 -18.24
N GLU A 143 -48.42 -29.13 -19.42
CA GLU A 143 -48.97 -29.40 -20.76
C GLU A 143 -50.47 -29.17 -21.09
N LYS A 144 -50.73 -28.38 -22.16
CA LYS A 144 -51.45 -28.86 -23.38
C LYS A 144 -51.51 -27.83 -24.53
N ARG A 145 -50.95 -28.27 -25.68
CA ARG A 145 -51.48 -28.23 -27.09
C ARG A 145 -51.85 -26.88 -27.73
N ALA A 146 -51.71 -26.66 -29.05
CA ALA A 146 -51.08 -27.36 -30.17
C ALA A 146 -51.14 -26.44 -31.42
N LEU A 147 -50.10 -26.52 -32.26
CA LEU A 147 -49.98 -26.30 -33.72
C LEU A 147 -50.98 -25.38 -34.47
N SER A 148 -50.45 -24.45 -35.28
CA SER A 148 -50.26 -24.67 -36.74
C SER A 148 -49.62 -23.50 -37.53
N ARG A 149 -48.62 -23.88 -38.36
CA ARG A 149 -48.31 -23.46 -39.76
C ARG A 149 -47.75 -22.05 -40.08
N THR A 150 -46.52 -22.08 -40.61
CA THR A 150 -45.68 -21.11 -41.37
C THR A 150 -46.34 -20.57 -42.66
N PRO A 151 -45.65 -19.75 -43.51
CA PRO A 151 -44.64 -18.69 -43.31
C PRO A 151 -45.01 -17.39 -44.09
N SER A 152 -44.25 -16.29 -43.96
CA SER A 152 -43.83 -15.42 -45.09
C SER A 152 -43.26 -14.06 -44.65
N GLN A 153 -42.09 -13.75 -45.24
CA GLN A 153 -41.70 -12.43 -45.74
C GLN A 153 -41.37 -11.32 -44.72
N GLN A 154 -40.07 -11.23 -44.42
CA GLN A 154 -39.24 -10.07 -44.77
C GLN A 154 -39.85 -8.68 -44.52
N SER A 155 -39.45 -8.07 -43.41
CA SER A 155 -39.24 -6.61 -43.37
C SER A 155 -38.01 -6.34 -42.52
N VAL A 156 -36.90 -6.07 -43.22
CA VAL A 156 -35.85 -5.20 -42.71
C VAL A 156 -36.54 -3.90 -42.30
N LYS A 157 -36.77 -3.73 -41.00
CA LYS A 157 -37.13 -2.42 -40.44
C LYS A 157 -35.91 -1.54 -40.63
N SER A 158 -35.91 -0.78 -41.72
CA SER A 158 -35.06 0.39 -41.87
C SER A 158 -35.35 1.29 -40.67
N LEU A 159 -34.37 1.45 -39.78
CA LEU A 159 -34.43 2.47 -38.73
C LEU A 159 -34.84 3.78 -39.39
N SER A 160 -35.90 4.42 -38.89
CA SER A 160 -36.26 5.73 -39.40
C SER A 160 -35.07 6.69 -39.19
N THR A 161 -34.88 7.65 -40.10
CA THR A 161 -33.78 8.64 -40.01
C THR A 161 -33.79 9.36 -38.66
N PHE A 162 -34.97 9.48 -38.04
CA PHE A 162 -35.17 10.09 -36.72
C PHE A 162 -34.68 9.22 -35.55
N GLU A 163 -34.91 7.90 -35.58
CA GLU A 163 -34.42 6.97 -34.55
C GLU A 163 -32.90 6.80 -34.63
N SER A 164 -32.36 6.76 -35.85
CA SER A 164 -30.91 6.72 -36.09
C SER A 164 -30.21 8.01 -35.64
N MET A 165 -30.83 9.18 -35.88
CA MET A 165 -30.34 10.45 -35.33
C MET A 165 -30.38 10.48 -33.78
N LYS A 166 -31.46 10.02 -33.14
CA LYS A 166 -31.55 9.94 -31.67
C LYS A 166 -30.51 9.00 -31.06
N LEU A 167 -30.28 7.83 -31.68
CA LEU A 167 -29.26 6.89 -31.23
C LEU A 167 -27.85 7.49 -31.38
N SER A 168 -27.60 8.24 -32.46
CA SER A 168 -26.32 8.94 -32.68
C SER A 168 -26.08 10.05 -31.65
N GLN A 169 -27.12 10.80 -31.27
CA GLN A 169 -27.04 11.82 -30.22
C GLN A 169 -26.82 11.20 -28.83
N ALA A 170 -27.51 10.10 -28.51
CA ALA A 170 -27.32 9.38 -27.25
C ALA A 170 -25.95 8.68 -27.14
N ARG A 171 -25.35 8.28 -28.26
CA ARG A 171 -23.95 7.81 -28.27
C ARG A 171 -22.98 8.96 -28.03
N ARG A 172 -23.16 10.08 -28.75
CA ARG A 172 -22.32 11.28 -28.60
C ARG A 172 -22.40 11.89 -27.20
N GLN A 173 -23.59 11.89 -26.57
CA GLN A 173 -23.78 12.34 -25.19
C GLN A 173 -23.00 11.46 -24.19
N ARG A 174 -23.07 10.14 -24.36
CA ARG A 174 -22.30 9.19 -23.54
C ARG A 174 -20.80 9.33 -23.74
N GLU A 175 -20.34 9.54 -24.98
CA GLU A 175 -18.92 9.79 -25.27
C GLU A 175 -18.42 11.09 -24.60
N LEU A 176 -19.25 12.13 -24.55
CA LEU A 176 -18.93 13.38 -23.87
C LEU A 176 -18.91 13.23 -22.34
N GLU A 177 -19.89 12.52 -21.77
CA GLU A 177 -19.92 12.19 -20.33
C GLU A 177 -18.71 11.32 -19.94
N GLN A 178 -18.38 10.33 -20.77
CA GLN A 178 -17.24 9.45 -20.55
C GLN A 178 -15.90 10.18 -20.69
N ALA A 179 -15.78 11.12 -21.64
CA ALA A 179 -14.60 11.99 -21.77
C ALA A 179 -14.47 12.99 -20.61
N GLN A 180 -15.59 13.39 -20.01
CA GLN A 180 -15.61 14.23 -18.82
C GLN A 180 -15.19 13.44 -17.57
N ASP A 181 -15.66 12.20 -17.43
CA ASP A 181 -15.30 11.29 -16.35
C ASP A 181 -13.84 10.83 -16.42
N ASP A 182 -13.25 10.71 -17.61
CA ASP A 182 -11.83 10.35 -17.76
C ASP A 182 -10.87 11.45 -17.25
N ARG A 183 -11.35 12.69 -17.14
CA ARG A 183 -10.59 13.78 -16.50
C ARG A 183 -10.60 13.72 -14.98
N ILE A 184 -11.52 12.94 -14.41
CA ILE A 184 -11.66 12.79 -12.96
C ILE A 184 -10.75 11.67 -12.49
N ILE A 185 -9.85 12.00 -11.56
CA ILE A 185 -9.01 11.03 -10.88
C ILE A 185 -9.83 10.50 -9.70
N LYS A 186 -10.24 9.23 -9.77
CA LYS A 186 -10.97 8.56 -8.69
C LYS A 186 -10.10 8.40 -7.45
N THR A 187 -8.87 7.95 -7.65
CA THR A 187 -7.92 7.75 -6.56
C THR A 187 -6.52 8.15 -7.01
N HIS A 188 -5.85 8.93 -6.19
CA HIS A 188 -4.45 9.29 -6.34
C HIS A 188 -3.72 8.89 -5.07
N VAL A 189 -2.82 7.91 -5.17
CA VAL A 189 -1.97 7.49 -4.06
C VAL A 189 -0.57 7.98 -4.33
N ASN A 190 0.02 8.66 -3.35
CA ASN A 190 1.41 9.07 -3.35
C ASN A 190 2.07 8.49 -2.09
N ALA A 191 2.99 7.55 -2.29
CA ALA A 191 3.68 6.87 -1.22
C ALA A 191 5.19 7.15 -1.31
N LEU A 192 5.75 7.59 -0.18
CA LEU A 192 7.17 7.91 -0.02
C LEU A 192 7.73 7.07 1.11
N PHE A 193 8.73 6.25 0.82
CA PHE A 193 9.49 5.52 1.83
C PHE A 193 10.94 5.95 1.75
N ASP A 194 11.42 6.60 2.80
CA ASP A 194 12.77 7.16 2.86
C ASP A 194 13.81 6.04 2.93
N ALA A 195 13.83 5.25 3.99
CA ALA A 195 14.68 4.06 4.04
C ALA A 195 14.28 3.06 5.13
N LEU A 196 14.61 1.80 4.90
CA LEU A 196 14.58 0.74 5.89
C LEU A 196 15.94 0.06 5.89
N SER A 197 16.66 0.16 7.01
CA SER A 197 17.95 -0.51 7.20
C SER A 197 17.76 -1.67 8.15
N VAL A 198 18.18 -2.87 7.73
CA VAL A 198 18.16 -4.08 8.54
C VAL A 198 19.58 -4.53 8.76
N TYR A 199 20.02 -4.57 10.02
CA TYR A 199 21.32 -5.09 10.43
C TYR A 199 21.13 -6.47 11.05
N VAL A 200 21.91 -7.45 10.63
CA VAL A 200 21.90 -8.82 11.17
C VAL A 200 23.25 -9.08 11.80
N GLY A 201 23.28 -9.56 13.02
CA GLY A 201 24.53 -9.87 13.70
C GLY A 201 24.35 -10.60 15.02
N SER A 202 25.46 -10.83 15.70
CA SER A 202 25.56 -11.49 17.00
C SER A 202 26.37 -10.63 17.97
N ASN A 203 26.63 -11.13 19.18
CA ASN A 203 27.50 -10.41 20.13
C ASN A 203 28.94 -10.21 19.61
N GLU A 204 29.38 -10.96 18.60
CA GLU A 204 30.75 -10.93 18.09
C GLU A 204 30.93 -9.89 16.99
N CYS A 205 29.99 -9.84 16.03
CA CYS A 205 30.09 -8.94 14.88
C CYS A 205 28.75 -8.73 14.17
N LEU A 206 28.74 -7.72 13.30
CA LEU A 206 27.72 -7.54 12.28
C LEU A 206 27.95 -8.55 11.15
N ASP A 207 26.98 -9.40 10.89
CA ASP A 207 27.03 -10.43 9.85
C ASP A 207 26.66 -9.85 8.47
N THR A 208 25.56 -9.09 8.40
CA THR A 208 24.99 -8.60 7.13
C THR A 208 24.17 -7.34 7.34
N SER A 209 24.08 -6.47 6.33
CA SER A 209 23.11 -5.37 6.31
C SER A 209 22.35 -5.27 4.99
N LEU A 210 21.03 -5.15 5.09
CA LEU A 210 20.13 -4.91 3.98
C LEU A 210 19.56 -3.49 4.09
N GLY A 211 19.59 -2.74 3.00
CA GLY A 211 19.01 -1.41 2.91
C GLY A 211 18.02 -1.33 1.78
N ILE A 212 16.85 -0.79 2.06
CA ILE A 212 15.93 -0.29 1.04
C ILE A 212 15.91 1.22 1.20
N SER A 213 16.02 1.99 0.11
CA SER A 213 16.08 3.44 0.19
C SER A 213 15.30 4.09 -0.95
N GLU A 214 14.68 5.22 -0.64
CA GLU A 214 14.04 6.13 -1.59
C GLU A 214 13.04 5.45 -2.53
N ILE A 215 12.11 4.67 -1.96
CA ILE A 215 10.98 4.13 -2.75
C ILE A 215 9.93 5.22 -2.87
N ARG A 216 9.61 5.56 -4.12
CA ARG A 216 8.48 6.41 -4.46
C ARG A 216 7.51 5.62 -5.31
N ALA A 217 6.25 5.61 -4.90
CA ALA A 217 5.18 4.99 -5.67
C ALA A 217 4.04 6.00 -5.83
N THR A 218 3.65 6.25 -7.08
CA THR A 218 2.49 7.05 -7.42
C THR A 218 1.52 6.18 -8.19
N VAL A 219 0.28 6.11 -7.72
CA VAL A 219 -0.81 5.38 -8.37
C VAL A 219 -1.91 6.36 -8.70
N ILE A 220 -2.25 6.47 -9.98
CA ILE A 220 -3.35 7.30 -10.46
C ILE A 220 -4.40 6.39 -11.06
N MET A 221 -5.60 6.44 -10.48
CA MET A 221 -6.76 5.72 -10.96
C MET A 221 -7.75 6.72 -11.54
N LYS A 222 -7.99 6.63 -12.84
CA LYS A 222 -9.09 7.27 -13.56
C LYS A 222 -10.19 6.24 -13.79
N VAL A 223 -11.36 6.69 -14.23
CA VAL A 223 -12.52 5.81 -14.45
C VAL A 223 -12.22 4.69 -15.45
N VAL A 224 -11.38 4.96 -16.46
CA VAL A 224 -11.09 4.02 -17.56
C VAL A 224 -9.63 3.56 -17.61
N CYS A 225 -8.75 4.20 -16.82
CA CYS A 225 -7.31 3.98 -16.87
C CYS A 225 -6.70 3.85 -15.48
N PHE A 226 -5.74 2.95 -15.34
CA PHE A 226 -4.95 2.75 -14.14
C PHE A 226 -3.46 2.90 -14.48
N GLU A 227 -2.79 3.81 -13.79
CA GLU A 227 -1.38 4.15 -14.01
C GLU A 227 -0.60 3.94 -12.70
N ILE A 228 0.43 3.09 -12.74
CA ILE A 228 1.43 2.96 -11.66
C ILE A 228 2.76 3.51 -12.15
N LEU A 229 3.35 4.39 -11.34
CA LEU A 229 4.71 4.88 -11.48
C LEU A 229 5.49 4.52 -10.21
N GLY A 230 6.46 3.61 -10.34
CA GLY A 230 7.43 3.29 -9.29
C GLY A 230 8.82 3.79 -9.66
N SER A 231 9.52 4.41 -8.72
CA SER A 231 10.94 4.76 -8.88
C SER A 231 11.73 4.43 -7.60
N HIS A 232 13.00 4.10 -7.78
CA HIS A 232 13.94 3.78 -6.72
C HIS A 232 15.31 4.35 -7.10
N SER A 233 15.87 5.20 -6.25
CA SER A 233 17.18 5.83 -6.44
C SER A 233 18.14 5.34 -5.35
N ALA A 234 18.97 4.35 -5.68
CA ALA A 234 20.12 3.99 -4.84
C ALA A 234 21.41 4.53 -5.49
N THR A 235 21.76 5.77 -5.21
CA THR A 235 22.90 6.46 -5.87
C THR A 235 24.22 6.35 -5.10
N TYR A 236 24.21 5.83 -3.86
CA TYR A 236 25.37 5.80 -2.96
C TYR A 236 25.49 4.49 -2.20
N CYS A 237 26.73 4.11 -1.84
CA CYS A 237 26.98 3.00 -0.91
C CYS A 237 26.46 3.35 0.51
N PRO A 238 25.60 2.54 1.14
CA PRO A 238 24.96 2.87 2.43
C PRO A 238 25.89 2.84 3.65
N LEU A 239 27.11 2.33 3.52
CA LEU A 239 28.11 2.33 4.60
C LEU A 239 29.06 3.54 4.57
N CYS A 240 29.33 4.10 3.40
CA CYS A 240 30.35 5.14 3.24
C CYS A 240 29.92 6.33 2.38
N PHE A 241 28.68 6.36 1.87
CA PHE A 241 28.10 7.46 1.08
C PHE A 241 28.89 7.83 -0.20
N ILE A 242 29.74 6.93 -0.72
CA ILE A 242 30.54 7.14 -1.93
C ILE A 242 29.82 6.55 -3.16
N ILE A 243 30.03 7.19 -4.33
CA ILE A 243 29.53 6.75 -5.64
C ILE A 243 30.28 5.48 -6.09
N PRO A 244 29.60 4.38 -6.44
CA PRO A 244 30.26 3.14 -6.86
C PRO A 244 30.90 3.27 -8.25
N SER A 245 32.00 2.54 -8.49
CA SER A 245 32.46 2.24 -9.85
C SER A 245 31.71 1.02 -10.37
N MET A 246 31.01 1.15 -11.51
CA MET A 246 30.20 0.07 -12.08
C MET A 246 30.98 -1.23 -12.30
N LEU A 247 30.39 -2.37 -11.91
CA LEU A 247 30.78 -3.70 -12.39
C LEU A 247 29.54 -4.48 -12.87
N HIS A 248 29.79 -5.41 -13.79
CA HIS A 248 28.91 -6.01 -14.79
C HIS A 248 27.50 -6.54 -14.41
N LEU A 249 26.69 -6.64 -15.48
CA LEU A 249 25.31 -7.09 -15.62
C LEU A 249 24.95 -8.37 -14.83
N ALA A 250 23.81 -8.32 -14.11
CA ALA A 250 23.08 -9.49 -13.66
C ALA A 250 21.61 -9.40 -14.12
N THR A 251 21.36 -9.82 -15.36
CA THR A 251 20.03 -9.92 -16.00
C THR A 251 19.22 -8.61 -16.04
N SER A 252 18.14 -8.60 -16.83
CA SER A 252 17.42 -7.40 -17.29
C SER A 252 16.69 -6.58 -16.22
N SER A 253 16.95 -6.78 -14.92
CA SER A 253 16.13 -6.20 -13.84
C SER A 253 16.90 -5.81 -12.57
N PHE A 254 18.15 -6.22 -12.39
CA PHE A 254 18.94 -5.89 -11.19
C PHE A 254 20.44 -5.76 -11.56
N PHE A 255 21.17 -4.91 -10.84
CA PHE A 255 22.62 -4.77 -10.93
C PHE A 255 23.21 -5.03 -9.55
N ILE A 256 24.35 -5.71 -9.48
CA ILE A 256 25.09 -5.88 -8.22
C ILE A 256 26.25 -4.89 -8.26
N MET A 257 26.28 -3.95 -7.31
CA MET A 257 27.32 -2.95 -7.16
C MET A 257 28.25 -3.34 -6.00
N HIS A 258 29.56 -3.21 -6.23
CA HIS A 258 30.58 -3.37 -5.20
C HIS A 258 31.13 -1.99 -4.83
N CYS A 259 31.27 -1.73 -3.53
CA CYS A 259 31.91 -0.49 -3.09
C CYS A 259 33.42 -0.55 -3.31
N VAL A 260 34.03 0.55 -3.75
CA VAL A 260 35.49 0.62 -4.02
C VAL A 260 36.29 0.74 -2.71
N GLN A 261 35.66 1.27 -1.65
CA GLN A 261 36.33 1.65 -0.40
C GLN A 261 36.03 0.69 0.77
N CYS A 262 35.07 -0.22 0.61
CA CYS A 262 34.75 -1.23 1.61
C CYS A 262 34.29 -2.53 0.94
N PRO A 263 34.39 -3.69 1.62
CA PRO A 263 33.97 -4.99 1.06
C PRO A 263 32.44 -5.14 0.97
N TYR A 264 31.69 -4.03 0.92
CA TYR A 264 30.24 -4.02 0.89
C TYR A 264 29.69 -4.18 -0.53
N MET A 265 28.76 -5.11 -0.70
CA MET A 265 28.07 -5.39 -1.95
C MET A 265 26.58 -5.06 -1.80
N TYR A 266 25.98 -4.38 -2.77
CA TYR A 266 24.56 -4.01 -2.73
C TYR A 266 23.91 -4.05 -4.10
N THR A 267 22.58 -4.23 -4.14
CA THR A 267 21.81 -4.32 -5.37
C THR A 267 21.28 -2.94 -5.80
N TYR A 268 21.42 -2.63 -7.08
CA TYR A 268 20.91 -1.44 -7.75
C TYR A 268 19.86 -1.86 -8.78
N VAL A 269 18.70 -1.19 -8.80
CA VAL A 269 17.65 -1.41 -9.80
C VAL A 269 17.51 -0.11 -10.60
N PRO A 270 17.81 -0.10 -11.92
CA PRO A 270 17.61 1.09 -12.73
C PRO A 270 16.11 1.36 -12.91
N GLU A 271 15.80 2.64 -13.08
CA GLU A 271 14.47 3.25 -12.99
C GLU A 271 13.32 2.59 -13.79
N CYS A 272 12.13 2.81 -13.22
CA CYS A 272 10.81 2.89 -13.84
C CYS A 272 10.26 1.64 -14.57
N VAL A 273 9.40 0.90 -13.86
CA VAL A 273 8.37 0.07 -14.51
C VAL A 273 7.09 0.89 -14.58
N GLN A 274 6.75 1.41 -15.76
CA GLN A 274 5.47 2.05 -16.03
C GLN A 274 4.50 0.96 -16.51
N LEU A 275 3.62 0.50 -15.64
CA LEU A 275 2.57 -0.47 -15.99
C LEU A 275 1.26 0.30 -16.22
N GLY A 276 0.98 0.61 -17.48
CA GLY A 276 -0.33 1.12 -17.90
C GLY A 276 -1.25 -0.05 -18.26
N TYR A 277 -2.44 -0.10 -17.66
CA TYR A 277 -3.47 -1.06 -18.06
C TYR A 277 -4.72 -0.29 -18.49
N HIS A 278 -5.11 -0.43 -19.75
CA HIS A 278 -6.38 0.08 -20.27
C HIS A 278 -7.44 -1.01 -20.13
N LYS A 279 -8.54 -0.71 -19.45
CA LYS A 279 -9.72 -1.58 -19.47
C LYS A 279 -10.43 -1.34 -20.81
N SER A 280 -10.33 -2.32 -21.71
CA SER A 280 -11.06 -2.37 -22.99
C SER A 280 -12.56 -2.55 -22.77
#